data_AF-A0A9P8Z4Y5-F1
#
_entry.id   AF-A0A9P8Z4Y5-F1
#
_cell.length_a   1.000
_cell.length_b   1.000
_cell.length_c   1.000
_cell.angle_alpha   90.00
_cell.angle_beta   90.00
_cell.angle_gamma   90.00
#
_symmetry.space_group_name_H-M   'P 1'
#
loop_
_entity.id
_entity.type
_entity.pdbx_description
1 polymer ?
#
loop_
_entity_poly.entity_id
_entity_poly.type
_entity_poly.pdbx_seq_one_letter_code
_entity_poly.pdbx_strand_id
1 'polypeptide(L)'
;DAFDNAVSDFHAAAEAAQGDAAVDQSVLQQLAEELRKTEVLQKRSKAEDYHKILGLERNCSESDIKKAYRRESLKHHPDKGGDEEKFKLVVEANTVL
;
A
#
# COMPACT_ATOMS: atom_id res chain seq x y z
N ASP A 1 13.91 32.59 -16.90
CA ASP A 1 12.52 33.07 -17.07
C ASP A 1 11.91 33.50 -15.74
N ALA A 2 10.79 34.23 -15.74
CA ALA A 2 10.15 34.72 -14.49
C ALA A 2 9.77 33.60 -13.51
N PHE A 3 9.57 32.39 -14.03
CA PHE A 3 9.34 31.18 -13.23
C PHE A 3 10.58 30.72 -12.45
N ASP A 4 11.77 30.80 -13.04
CA ASP A 4 13.00 30.35 -12.37
C ASP A 4 13.34 31.24 -11.18
N ASN A 5 13.11 32.55 -11.33
CA ASN A 5 13.28 33.52 -10.25
C ASN A 5 12.27 33.29 -9.13
N ALA A 6 11.01 32.97 -9.46
CA ALA A 6 9.99 32.66 -8.47
C ALA A 6 10.30 31.39 -7.66
N VAL A 7 10.85 30.36 -8.30
CA VAL A 7 11.28 29.12 -7.63
C VAL A 7 12.47 29.38 -6.70
N SER A 8 13.43 30.20 -7.13
CA SER A 8 14.59 30.58 -6.31
C SER A 8 14.19 31.38 -5.07
N ASP A 9 13.28 32.35 -5.21
CA ASP A 9 12.78 33.14 -4.08
C ASP A 9 12.00 32.29 -3.08
N PHE A 10 11.23 31.30 -3.55
CA PHE A 10 10.54 30.34 -2.68
C PHE A 10 11.51 29.45 -1.90
N HIS A 11 12.59 29.00 -2.54
CA HIS A 11 13.63 28.21 -1.87
C HIS A 11 14.38 29.03 -0.81
N ALA A 12 14.74 30.27 -1.13
CA ALA A 12 15.41 31.17 -0.20
C ALA A 12 14.52 31.52 1.01
N ALA A 13 13.22 31.72 0.79
CA ALA A 13 12.25 31.94 1.87
C ALA A 13 12.05 30.69 2.74
N ALA A 14 12.06 29.49 2.14
CA ALA A 14 11.96 28.22 2.87
C ALA A 14 13.21 27.94 3.73
N GLU A 15 14.40 28.28 3.23
CA GLU A 15 15.66 28.14 3.95
C GLU A 15 15.80 29.18 5.07
N ALA A 16 15.34 30.41 4.84
CA ALA A 16 15.23 31.43 5.90
C ALA A 16 14.22 31.04 6.99
N ALA A 17 13.14 30.33 6.64
CA ALA A 17 12.17 29.79 7.60
C ALA A 17 12.71 28.60 8.41
N GLN A 18 13.71 27.86 7.91
CA GLN A 18 14.44 26.85 8.69
C GLN A 18 15.33 27.47 9.78
N GLY A 19 15.57 28.78 9.74
CA GLY A 19 16.27 29.53 10.78
C GLY A 19 15.42 29.87 12.01
N ASP A 20 14.10 29.64 11.98
CA ASP A 20 13.20 29.93 13.10
C ASP A 20 12.64 28.64 13.71
N ALA A 21 13.20 28.30 14.86
CA ALA A 21 12.62 27.56 15.99
C ALA A 21 11.60 26.43 15.73
N ALA A 22 12.05 25.22 16.11
CA ALA A 22 11.25 24.21 16.80
C ALA A 22 10.12 23.56 15.99
N VAL A 23 10.47 22.66 15.07
CA VAL A 23 9.63 21.44 14.95
C VAL A 23 9.79 20.71 16.28
N ASP A 24 8.78 20.87 17.15
CA ASP A 24 8.76 20.26 18.47
C ASP A 24 9.04 18.77 18.32
N GLN A 25 10.01 18.25 19.09
CA GLN A 25 10.43 16.86 19.01
C GLN A 25 9.25 15.90 19.24
N SER A 26 8.22 16.36 19.97
CA SER A 26 6.96 15.64 20.15
C SER A 26 6.14 15.51 18.86
N VAL A 27 6.13 16.52 17.99
CA VAL A 27 5.43 16.48 16.69
C VAL A 27 6.11 15.51 15.73
N LEU A 28 7.44 15.47 15.72
CA LEU A 28 8.19 14.47 14.95
C LEU A 28 7.93 13.04 15.45
N GLN A 29 7.84 12.84 16.76
CA GLN A 29 7.49 11.55 17.35
C GLN A 29 6.05 11.12 17.02
N GLN A 30 5.08 12.04 17.12
CA GLN A 30 3.68 11.76 16.78
C GLN A 30 3.50 11.39 15.31
N LEU A 31 4.17 12.11 14.39
CA LEU A 31 4.11 11.81 12.97
C LEU A 31 4.72 10.44 12.64
N ALA A 32 5.85 10.09 13.29
CA ALA A 32 6.47 8.78 13.12
C ALA A 32 5.59 7.63 13.65
N GLU A 33 4.89 7.83 14.78
CA GLU A 33 3.94 6.86 15.31
C GLU A 33 2.70 6.70 14.43
N GLU A 34 2.14 7.81 13.94
CA GLU A 34 1.01 7.84 12.99
C GLU A 34 1.34 7.07 11.72
N LEU A 35 2.51 7.32 11.11
CA LEU A 35 2.97 6.62 9.91
C LEU A 35 3.12 5.11 10.16
N ARG A 36 3.78 4.72 11.25
CA ARG A 36 3.93 3.30 11.61
C ARG A 36 2.57 2.63 11.81
N LYS A 37 1.62 3.32 12.43
CA LYS A 37 0.27 2.80 12.69
C LYS A 37 -0.52 2.66 11.39
N THR A 38 -0.48 3.65 10.51
CA THR A 38 -1.14 3.58 9.20
C THR A 38 -0.53 2.47 8.34
N GLU A 39 0.79 2.29 8.34
CA GLU A 39 1.45 1.18 7.63
C GLU A 39 1.00 -0.20 8.12
N VAL A 40 0.94 -0.41 9.44
CA VAL A 40 0.48 -1.68 10.02
C VAL A 40 -0.99 -1.94 9.69
N LEU A 41 -1.84 -0.92 9.77
CA LEU A 41 -3.25 -1.03 9.42
C LEU A 41 -3.45 -1.28 7.92
N GLN A 42 -2.71 -0.59 7.06
CA GLN A 42 -2.75 -0.78 5.61
C GLN A 42 -2.30 -2.19 5.25
N LYS A 43 -1.23 -2.69 5.85
CA LYS A 43 -0.74 -4.07 5.62
C LYS A 43 -1.78 -5.10 6.08
N ARG A 44 -2.43 -4.88 7.22
CA ARG A 44 -3.52 -5.74 7.71
C ARG A 44 -4.76 -5.70 6.81
N SER A 45 -5.18 -4.52 6.36
CA SER A 45 -6.32 -4.37 5.44
C SER A 45 -6.06 -5.11 4.12
N LYS A 46 -4.88 -4.91 3.51
CA LYS A 46 -4.51 -5.62 2.28
C LYS A 46 -4.54 -7.14 2.47
N ALA A 47 -3.99 -7.64 3.57
CA ALA A 47 -4.05 -9.06 3.89
C ALA A 47 -5.50 -9.57 4.07
N GLU A 48 -6.39 -8.79 4.68
CA GLU A 48 -7.82 -9.14 4.76
C GLU A 48 -8.50 -9.22 3.40
N ASP A 49 -8.17 -8.29 2.51
CA ASP A 49 -8.76 -8.22 1.19
C ASP A 49 -8.28 -9.37 0.31
N TYR A 50 -7.01 -9.78 0.40
CA TYR A 50 -6.49 -10.94 -0.33
C TYR A 50 -7.12 -12.26 0.11
N HIS A 51 -7.35 -12.47 1.41
CA HIS A 51 -8.08 -13.65 1.89
C HIS A 51 -9.52 -13.66 1.35
N LYS A 52 -10.21 -12.51 1.32
CA LYS A 52 -11.54 -12.38 0.72
C LYS A 52 -11.54 -12.65 -0.78
N ILE A 53 -10.54 -12.15 -1.52
CA ILE A 53 -10.38 -12.39 -2.97
C ILE A 53 -10.24 -13.88 -3.27
N LEU A 54 -9.48 -14.61 -2.45
CA LEU A 54 -9.33 -16.07 -2.57
C LEU A 54 -10.51 -16.86 -1.99
N GLY A 55 -11.46 -16.20 -1.33
CA GLY A 55 -12.60 -16.84 -0.67
C GLY A 55 -12.19 -17.68 0.53
N LEU A 56 -11.19 -17.22 1.29
CA LEU A 56 -10.63 -17.89 2.47
C LEU A 56 -10.89 -17.07 3.73
N GLU A 57 -10.96 -17.76 4.86
CA GLU A 57 -10.97 -17.12 6.18
C GLU A 57 -9.56 -16.66 6.59
N ARG A 58 -9.49 -15.69 7.51
CA ARG A 58 -8.22 -15.13 8.02
C ARG A 58 -7.33 -16.15 8.74
N ASN A 59 -7.88 -17.30 9.12
CA ASN A 59 -7.18 -18.40 9.79
C ASN A 59 -6.80 -19.54 8.83
N CYS A 60 -6.86 -19.33 7.52
CA CYS A 60 -6.53 -20.35 6.54
C CYS A 60 -5.03 -20.69 6.54
N SER A 61 -4.70 -21.94 6.25
CA SER A 61 -3.31 -22.36 6.11
C SER A 61 -2.75 -22.00 4.73
N GLU A 62 -1.42 -21.96 4.60
CA GLU A 62 -0.76 -21.84 3.27
C GLU A 62 -1.24 -22.89 2.27
N SER A 63 -1.61 -24.08 2.77
CA SER A 63 -2.14 -25.16 1.94
C SER A 63 -3.51 -24.81 1.36
N ASP A 64 -4.32 -24.05 2.09
CA ASP A 64 -5.63 -23.58 1.66
C ASP A 64 -5.48 -22.41 0.68
N ILE A 65 -4.54 -21.50 0.92
CA ILE A 65 -4.16 -20.41 0.00
C ILE A 65 -3.78 -21.00 -1.37
N LYS A 66 -2.88 -21.99 -1.40
CA LYS A 66 -2.47 -22.66 -2.64
C LYS A 66 -3.62 -23.38 -3.34
N LYS A 67 -4.56 -23.98 -2.60
CA LYS A 67 -5.74 -24.64 -3.18
C LYS A 67 -6.72 -23.62 -3.77
N ALA A 68 -6.99 -22.54 -3.05
CA ALA A 68 -7.89 -21.47 -3.48
C ALA A 68 -7.34 -20.73 -4.70
N TYR A 69 -6.04 -20.41 -4.69
CA TYR A 69 -5.33 -19.83 -5.84
C TYR A 69 -5.53 -20.67 -7.10
N ARG A 70 -5.26 -21.98 -7.04
CA ARG A 70 -5.45 -22.86 -8.21
C ARG A 70 -6.89 -22.88 -8.71
N ARG A 71 -7.87 -22.87 -7.79
CA ARG A 71 -9.30 -22.89 -8.13
C ARG A 71 -9.73 -21.58 -8.81
N GLU A 72 -9.40 -20.44 -8.22
CA GLU A 72 -9.79 -19.14 -8.76
C GLU A 72 -8.99 -18.77 -10.01
N SER A 73 -7.71 -19.14 -10.09
CA SER A 73 -6.88 -18.95 -11.29
C SER A 73 -7.44 -19.71 -12.50
N LEU A 74 -7.90 -20.96 -12.32
CA LEU A 74 -8.53 -21.72 -13.40
C LEU A 74 -9.90 -21.16 -13.84
N LYS A 75 -10.61 -20.50 -12.91
CA LYS A 75 -11.93 -19.90 -13.14
C LYS A 75 -11.82 -18.54 -13.84
N HIS A 76 -10.81 -17.76 -13.49
CA HIS A 76 -10.55 -16.44 -14.05
C HIS A 76 -9.48 -16.44 -15.14
N HIS A 77 -9.03 -17.61 -15.60
CA HIS A 77 -7.99 -17.71 -16.61
C HIS A 77 -8.38 -16.98 -17.91
N PRO A 78 -7.55 -16.06 -18.43
CA PRO A 78 -7.88 -15.26 -19.62
C PRO A 78 -8.13 -16.13 -20.86
N ASP A 79 -7.35 -17.20 -21.07
CA ASP A 79 -7.56 -18.14 -22.20
C ASP A 79 -8.93 -18.84 -22.20
N LYS A 80 -9.61 -18.91 -21.05
CA LYS A 80 -10.96 -19.52 -20.94
C LYS A 80 -12.08 -18.48 -20.97
N GLY A 81 -11.78 -17.24 -21.34
CA GLY A 81 -12.73 -16.12 -21.29
C GLY A 81 -12.98 -15.63 -19.86
N GLY A 82 -12.03 -15.85 -18.95
CA GLY A 82 -12.08 -15.37 -17.59
C GLY A 82 -11.75 -13.87 -17.45
N ASP A 83 -11.96 -13.36 -16.24
CA ASP A 83 -11.75 -11.96 -15.88
C ASP A 83 -10.27 -11.71 -15.53
N GLU A 84 -9.56 -10.99 -16.40
CA GLU A 84 -8.13 -10.71 -16.26
C GLU A 84 -7.81 -9.89 -15.01
N GLU A 85 -8.68 -8.98 -14.59
CA GLU A 85 -8.47 -8.18 -13.38
C GLU A 85 -8.53 -9.07 -12.14
N LYS A 86 -9.52 -9.98 -12.08
CA LYS A 86 -9.60 -10.97 -11.00
C LYS A 86 -8.44 -11.93 -11.02
N PHE A 87 -7.97 -12.34 -12.20
CA PHE A 87 -6.78 -13.18 -12.31
C PHE A 87 -5.55 -12.49 -11.72
N LYS A 88 -5.32 -11.21 -12.05
CA LYS A 88 -4.22 -10.40 -11.48
C LYS A 88 -4.33 -10.30 -9.96
N LEU A 89 -5.52 -10.02 -9.44
CA LEU A 89 -5.76 -9.95 -7.99
C LEU A 89 -5.49 -11.28 -7.27
N VAL A 90 -5.86 -12.41 -7.89
CA VAL A 90 -5.61 -13.75 -7.36
C VAL A 90 -4.11 -14.08 -7.34
N VAL A 91 -3.37 -13.66 -8.37
CA VAL A 91 -1.90 -13.80 -8.45
C VAL A 91 -1.21 -12.92 -7.41
N GLU A 92 -1.63 -11.67 -7.28
CA GLU A 92 -1.11 -10.73 -6.29
C GLU A 92 -1.37 -11.24 -4.86
N ALA A 93 -2.60 -11.70 -4.57
CA ALA A 93 -2.97 -12.30 -3.30
C ALA A 93 -2.05 -13.45 -2.90
N ASN A 94 -1.77 -14.37 -3.82
CA ASN A 94 -0.87 -15.50 -3.56
C ASN A 94 0.61 -15.11 -3.45
N THR A 95 1.01 -13.93 -3.94
CA THR A 95 2.39 -13.44 -3.82
C THR A 95 2.62 -12.68 -2.51
N VAL A 96 1.58 -12.04 -1.98
CA VAL A 96 1.65 -11.22 -0.77
C VAL A 96 1.34 -12.01 0.51
N LEU A 97 0.52 -13.06 0.43
CA LEU A 97 0.23 -14.00 1.53
C LEU A 97 1.31 -15.07 1.67
#